data_AF-A0A6G1R8R6-F1
#
_entry.id   AF-A0A6G1R8R6-F1
#
_cell.length_a   1.000
_cell.length_b   1.000
_cell.length_c   1.000
_cell.angle_alpha   90.00
_cell.angle_beta   90.00
_cell.angle_gamma   90.00
#
_symmetry.space_group_name_H-M   'P 1'
#
loop_
_entity.id
_entity.type
_entity.pdbx_description
1 polymer ?
#
loop_
_entity_poly.entity_id
_entity_poly.type
_entity_poly.pdbx_seq_one_letter_code
_entity_poly.pdbx_strand_id
1 'polypeptide(L)'
;HPRRRQQLPPPSPPLSVGSEEHPHSVLKTEYIERDNRKYYLDLKENQRGRFLRIRQTMSRGPGVMGYFGHGLGQEQTIVLPAQGMIEFRDALVQLIEEYGEGDIEDRRGGGDEPPELPEGTSFRVDNKRFYFDVG
;
A
#
# COMPACT_ATOMS: atom_id res chain seq x y z
N HIS A 1 -11.17 -11.02 69.72
CA HIS A 1 -10.64 -10.04 68.74
C HIS A 1 -9.26 -9.57 69.19
N PRO A 2 -8.30 -9.18 68.32
CA PRO A 2 -8.03 -9.46 66.90
C PRO A 2 -6.59 -10.08 66.74
N ARG A 3 -6.04 -10.56 65.62
CA ARG A 3 -5.77 -9.92 64.32
C ARG A 3 -5.51 -11.04 63.30
N ARG A 4 -6.36 -11.11 62.28
CA ARG A 4 -6.17 -11.89 61.06
C ARG A 4 -5.00 -11.28 60.28
N ARG A 5 -3.86 -11.95 60.25
CA ARG A 5 -2.69 -11.55 59.45
C ARG A 5 -3.06 -11.77 57.98
N GLN A 6 -3.33 -10.67 57.25
CA GLN A 6 -3.52 -10.70 55.80
C GLN A 6 -2.20 -11.18 55.17
N GLN A 7 -2.23 -12.34 54.52
CA GLN A 7 -1.14 -12.78 53.65
C GLN A 7 -1.28 -12.02 52.32
N LEU A 8 -0.28 -11.21 51.98
CA LEU A 8 -0.12 -10.64 50.64
C LEU A 8 0.24 -11.77 49.66
N PRO A 9 -0.30 -11.78 48.43
CA PRO A 9 0.14 -12.72 47.41
C PRO A 9 1.59 -12.41 47.00
N PRO A 10 2.38 -13.42 46.60
CA PRO A 10 3.74 -13.20 46.11
C PRO A 10 3.71 -12.35 44.82
N PRO A 11 4.74 -11.51 44.58
CA PRO A 11 4.84 -10.77 43.33
C PRO A 11 4.97 -11.75 42.17
N SER A 12 4.13 -11.60 41.15
CA SER A 12 4.22 -12.36 39.92
C SER A 12 5.61 -12.20 39.29
N PRO A 13 6.18 -13.25 38.66
CA PRO A 13 7.41 -13.10 37.91
C PRO A 13 7.22 -12.05 36.81
N PRO A 14 8.25 -11.27 36.43
CA PRO A 14 8.16 -10.46 35.24
C PRO A 14 7.90 -11.41 34.07
N LEU A 15 6.84 -11.14 33.31
CA LEU A 15 6.59 -11.76 32.01
C LEU A 15 7.73 -11.35 31.08
N SER A 16 8.87 -12.02 31.19
CA SER A 16 9.87 -12.12 30.15
C SER A 16 9.64 -13.46 29.48
N VAL A 17 9.00 -13.42 28.31
CA VAL A 17 9.22 -14.28 27.13
C VAL A 17 7.92 -14.35 26.34
N GLY A 18 7.96 -13.86 25.10
CA GLY A 18 6.82 -13.96 24.20
C GLY A 18 6.86 -13.04 23.00
N SER A 19 8.02 -12.80 22.40
CA SER A 19 8.12 -12.35 21.01
C SER A 19 9.45 -12.81 20.40
N GLU A 20 9.79 -14.10 20.59
CA GLU A 20 10.70 -14.77 19.66
C GLU A 20 9.92 -15.10 18.39
N GLU A 21 9.82 -14.10 17.53
CA GLU A 21 9.65 -14.25 16.09
C GLU A 21 10.42 -13.04 15.53
N HIS A 22 11.60 -13.15 14.95
CA HIS A 22 11.89 -13.82 13.69
C HIS A 22 13.41 -14.00 13.57
N PRO A 23 13.92 -14.99 12.81
CA PRO A 23 15.34 -15.06 12.40
C PRO A 23 15.78 -13.89 11.48
N HIS A 24 14.95 -12.85 11.36
CA HIS A 24 15.18 -11.62 10.62
C HIS A 24 14.83 -10.43 11.49
N SER A 25 15.83 -9.76 12.08
CA SER A 25 15.61 -8.53 12.84
C SER A 25 15.13 -7.44 11.89
N VAL A 26 13.99 -6.82 12.20
CA VAL A 26 13.54 -5.62 11.50
C VAL A 26 14.46 -4.48 11.96
N LEU A 27 15.21 -3.90 11.03
CA LEU A 27 16.08 -2.75 11.28
C LEU A 27 15.27 -1.46 11.30
N LYS A 28 14.33 -1.32 10.37
CA LYS A 28 13.52 -0.11 10.21
C LYS A 28 12.21 -0.45 9.52
N THR A 29 11.13 0.15 9.99
CA THR A 29 9.83 0.13 9.32
C THR A 29 9.39 1.56 9.04
N GLU A 30 8.91 1.78 7.83
CA GLU A 30 8.21 3.00 7.41
C GLU A 30 6.89 2.61 6.74
N TYR A 31 5.98 3.57 6.57
CA TYR A 31 4.77 3.34 5.78
C TYR A 31 4.36 4.57 5.01
N ILE A 32 3.70 4.33 3.88
CA ILE A 32 3.10 5.34 3.01
C ILE A 32 1.61 5.05 2.95
N GLU A 33 0.80 6.07 3.18
CA GLU A 33 -0.65 5.98 3.04
C GLU A 33 -1.10 6.80 1.82
N ARG A 34 -1.82 6.13 0.91
CA ARG A 34 -2.47 6.78 -0.22
C ARG A 34 -3.87 6.23 -0.41
N ASP A 35 -4.84 7.13 -0.48
CA ASP A 35 -6.27 6.84 -0.53
C ASP A 35 -6.70 5.85 0.57
N ASN A 36 -7.11 4.65 0.19
CA ASN A 36 -7.47 3.57 1.11
C ASN A 36 -6.41 2.45 1.13
N ARG A 37 -5.16 2.76 0.78
CA ARG A 37 -4.05 1.80 0.73
C ARG A 37 -2.90 2.23 1.64
N LYS A 38 -2.38 1.26 2.38
CA LYS A 38 -1.17 1.40 3.21
C LYS A 38 -0.08 0.52 2.64
N TYR A 39 1.07 1.13 2.39
CA TYR A 39 2.28 0.46 1.93
C TYR A 39 3.25 0.43 3.10
N TYR A 40 3.57 -0.75 3.61
CA TYR A 40 4.58 -0.94 4.66
C TYR A 40 5.92 -1.26 4.01
N LEU A 41 6.98 -0.61 4.48
CA LEU A 41 8.34 -0.77 4.00
C LEU A 41 9.22 -1.22 5.16
N ASP A 42 9.52 -2.52 5.23
CA ASP A 42 10.31 -3.12 6.30
C ASP A 42 11.73 -3.42 5.80
N LEU A 43 12.73 -2.68 6.26
CA LEU A 43 14.13 -3.06 6.10
C LEU A 43 14.49 -4.11 7.15
N LYS A 44 14.87 -5.30 6.71
CA LYS A 44 15.19 -6.45 7.56
C LYS A 44 16.60 -6.96 7.27
N GLU A 45 17.17 -7.66 8.24
CA GLU A 45 18.47 -8.32 8.11
C GLU A 45 18.35 -9.81 8.41
N ASN A 46 19.02 -10.65 7.61
CA ASN A 46 19.12 -12.08 7.82
C ASN A 46 20.52 -12.61 7.56
N GLN A 47 20.73 -13.92 7.72
CA GLN A 47 22.03 -14.57 7.46
C GLN A 47 22.55 -14.35 6.03
N ARG A 48 21.69 -14.05 5.05
CA ARG A 48 22.05 -13.75 3.65
C ARG A 48 22.31 -12.27 3.39
N GLY A 49 22.07 -11.39 4.37
CA GLY A 49 22.23 -9.94 4.28
C GLY A 49 20.93 -9.15 4.51
N ARG A 50 20.92 -7.90 4.06
CA ARG A 50 19.79 -6.97 4.24
C ARG A 50 18.84 -6.98 3.05
N PHE A 51 17.55 -6.84 3.33
CA PHE A 51 16.50 -6.76 2.31
C PHE A 51 15.35 -5.85 2.76
N LEU A 52 14.71 -5.21 1.80
CA LEU A 52 13.51 -4.42 1.99
C LEU A 52 12.29 -5.28 1.61
N ARG A 53 11.32 -5.41 2.51
CA ARG A 53 10.01 -6.02 2.24
C ARG A 53 8.97 -4.91 2.12
N ILE A 54 8.30 -4.83 0.98
CA ILE A 54 7.22 -3.87 0.73
C ILE A 54 5.91 -4.64 0.69
N ARG A 55 4.94 -4.24 1.53
CA ARG A 55 3.63 -4.90 1.65
C ARG A 55 2.51 -3.88 1.47
N GLN A 56 1.61 -4.13 0.52
CA GLN A 56 0.40 -3.34 0.32
C GLN A 56 -0.78 -3.97 1.07
N THR A 57 -1.47 -3.16 1.87
CA THR A 57 -2.77 -3.50 2.45
C THR A 57 -3.83 -2.49 2.02
N MET A 58 -5.07 -2.94 1.86
CA MET A 58 -6.22 -2.07 1.59
C MET A 58 -7.02 -1.90 2.87
N SER A 59 -7.24 -0.66 3.30
CA SER A 59 -8.20 -0.31 4.34
C SER A 59 -9.63 -0.46 3.77
N ARG A 60 -10.10 -1.70 3.66
CA ARG A 60 -11.53 -1.94 3.38
C ARG A 60 -12.31 -1.64 4.66
N GLY A 61 -13.24 -0.68 4.57
CA GLY A 61 -14.11 -0.32 5.69
C GLY A 61 -14.95 -1.52 6.17
N PRO A 62 -15.55 -1.44 7.38
CA PRO A 62 -16.21 -2.56 8.06
C PRO A 62 -17.42 -3.22 7.35
N GLY A 63 -17.75 -2.84 6.11
CA GLY A 63 -19.01 -3.19 5.43
C GLY A 63 -18.96 -4.24 4.33
N VAL A 64 -17.79 -4.81 3.98
CA VAL A 64 -17.67 -5.82 2.89
C VAL A 64 -17.42 -7.23 3.43
N MET A 65 -18.00 -7.55 4.58
CA MET A 65 -18.08 -8.92 5.09
C MET A 65 -19.40 -9.56 4.64
N GLY A 66 -19.70 -9.50 3.34
CA GLY A 66 -20.89 -10.11 2.75
C GLY A 66 -20.51 -11.34 1.94
N TYR A 67 -20.74 -12.54 2.51
CA TYR A 67 -20.93 -13.87 1.90
C TYR A 67 -19.99 -14.41 0.79
N PHE A 68 -19.06 -13.61 0.23
CA PHE A 68 -18.08 -13.97 -0.80
C PHE A 68 -16.66 -13.50 -0.43
N GLY A 69 -16.37 -13.32 0.86
CA GLY A 69 -15.20 -12.56 1.34
C GLY A 69 -13.86 -13.31 1.44
N HIS A 70 -13.64 -14.38 0.67
CA HIS A 70 -12.41 -15.18 0.76
C HIS A 70 -11.71 -15.34 -0.60
N GLY A 71 -11.53 -14.24 -1.34
CA GLY A 71 -10.94 -14.33 -2.68
C GLY A 71 -10.08 -13.17 -3.19
N LEU A 72 -10.12 -11.96 -2.61
CA LEU A 72 -9.47 -10.78 -3.20
C LEU A 72 -8.70 -9.92 -2.16
N GLY A 73 -8.15 -10.60 -1.15
CA GLY A 73 -7.40 -10.02 -0.03
C GLY A 73 -5.93 -10.45 0.01
N GLN A 74 -5.34 -10.80 -1.14
CA GLN A 74 -3.92 -11.12 -1.18
C GLN A 74 -3.12 -9.86 -0.84
N GLU A 75 -2.46 -9.87 0.32
CA GLU A 75 -1.46 -8.86 0.67
C GLU A 75 -0.35 -8.90 -0.39
N GLN A 76 -0.35 -7.96 -1.32
CA GLN A 76 0.67 -7.90 -2.35
C GLN A 76 1.98 -7.51 -1.69
N THR A 77 2.95 -8.42 -1.73
CA THR A 77 4.25 -8.25 -1.08
C THR A 77 5.36 -8.47 -2.08
N ILE A 78 6.31 -7.55 -2.13
CA ILE A 78 7.56 -7.68 -2.88
C ILE A 78 8.74 -7.63 -1.92
N VAL A 79 9.84 -8.29 -2.27
CA VAL A 79 11.07 -8.32 -1.48
C VAL A 79 12.24 -7.92 -2.38
N LEU A 80 12.99 -6.91 -1.96
CA LEU A 80 14.11 -6.33 -2.69
C LEU A 80 15.38 -6.48 -1.86
N PRO A 81 16.45 -7.13 -2.36
CA PRO A 81 17.75 -7.11 -1.71
C PRO A 81 18.27 -5.67 -1.55
N ALA A 82 18.96 -5.38 -0.45
CA ALA A 82 19.47 -4.03 -0.20
C ALA A 82 20.41 -3.52 -1.31
N GLN A 83 21.14 -4.43 -1.96
CA GLN A 83 22.04 -4.11 -3.06
C GLN A 83 21.32 -3.50 -4.28
N GLY A 84 20.09 -3.94 -4.57
CA GLY A 84 19.31 -3.45 -5.72
C GLY A 84 18.45 -2.22 -5.42
N MET A 85 18.48 -1.68 -4.19
CA MET A 85 17.60 -0.57 -3.81
C MET A 85 17.96 0.74 -4.52
N ILE A 86 19.25 0.97 -4.81
CA ILE A 86 19.70 2.17 -5.52
C ILE A 86 19.25 2.12 -6.98
N GLU A 87 19.46 1.00 -7.66
CA GLU A 87 18.99 0.79 -9.04
C GLU A 87 17.46 0.92 -9.13
N PHE A 88 16.74 0.34 -8.16
CA PHE A 88 15.30 0.45 -8.08
C PHE A 88 14.84 1.90 -7.88
N ARG A 89 15.51 2.66 -7.00
CA ARG A 89 15.25 4.09 -6.82
C ARG A 89 15.48 4.86 -8.12
N ASP A 90 16.62 4.65 -8.77
CA ASP A 90 16.97 5.42 -9.97
C ASP A 90 16.03 5.10 -11.14
N ALA A 91 15.58 3.85 -11.27
CA ALA A 91 14.55 3.46 -12.22
C ALA A 91 13.18 4.12 -11.93
N LEU A 92 12.78 4.19 -10.66
CA LEU A 92 11.55 4.90 -10.27
C LEU A 92 11.64 6.40 -10.54
N VAL A 93 12.80 7.02 -10.28
CA VAL A 93 13.02 8.44 -10.56
C VAL A 93 12.87 8.71 -12.06
N GLN A 94 13.53 7.92 -12.92
CA GLN A 94 13.43 8.06 -14.37
C GLN A 94 11.98 7.92 -14.85
N LEU A 95 11.23 6.94 -14.34
CA LEU A 95 9.82 6.75 -14.68
C LEU A 95 8.95 7.95 -14.26
N ILE A 96 9.22 8.54 -13.09
CA ILE A 96 8.50 9.71 -12.60
C ILE A 96 8.87 10.96 -13.40
N GLU A 97 10.14 11.13 -13.79
CA GLU A 97 10.56 12.26 -14.62
C GLU A 97 9.95 12.18 -16.04
N GLU A 98 9.84 10.97 -16.61
CA GLU A 98 9.33 10.76 -17.96
C GLU A 98 7.78 10.76 -18.02
N TYR A 99 7.11 10.24 -16.98
CA TYR A 99 5.65 10.01 -16.98
C TYR A 99 4.89 10.56 -15.76
N GLY A 100 5.56 11.14 -14.77
CA GLY A 100 4.95 11.56 -13.51
C GLY A 100 4.22 12.90 -13.55
N GLU A 101 4.35 13.65 -14.66
CA GLU A 101 3.77 14.99 -14.81
C GLU A 101 2.23 14.98 -15.01
N GLY A 102 1.63 13.83 -15.35
CA GLY A 102 0.20 13.73 -15.67
C GLY A 102 -0.78 13.51 -14.51
N ASP A 103 -0.32 13.22 -13.29
CA ASP A 103 -1.20 12.65 -12.25
C ASP A 103 -1.42 13.52 -10.99
N ILE A 104 -0.75 14.67 -10.84
CA ILE A 104 -0.75 15.43 -9.58
C ILE A 104 -1.43 16.80 -9.58
N GLU A 105 -1.69 17.44 -10.73
CA GLU A 105 -2.30 18.79 -10.74
C GLU A 105 -3.72 18.88 -11.33
N ASP A 106 -4.16 17.97 -12.20
CA ASP A 106 -5.51 18.06 -12.81
C ASP A 106 -6.68 17.62 -11.91
N ARG A 107 -6.43 17.23 -10.65
CA ARG A 107 -7.50 16.82 -9.71
C ARG A 107 -7.70 17.74 -8.52
N ARG A 108 -6.98 18.86 -8.42
CA ARG A 108 -7.09 19.78 -7.27
C ARG A 108 -7.32 21.24 -7.61
N GLY A 109 -7.66 21.58 -8.84
CA GLY A 109 -8.00 22.96 -9.21
C GLY A 109 -9.03 23.07 -10.31
N GLY A 110 -10.28 23.39 -9.96
CA GLY A 110 -11.28 23.88 -10.92
C GLY A 110 -12.46 22.94 -11.11
N GLY A 111 -13.67 23.48 -11.04
CA GLY A 111 -14.92 22.72 -11.01
C GLY A 111 -15.36 22.17 -12.37
N ASP A 112 -16.27 21.20 -12.31
CA ASP A 112 -17.27 20.89 -13.35
C ASP A 112 -16.78 20.85 -14.81
N GLU A 113 -15.64 20.21 -15.10
CA GLU A 113 -15.30 19.86 -16.48
C GLU A 113 -15.49 18.33 -16.66
N PRO A 114 -16.50 17.89 -17.44
CA PRO A 114 -16.60 16.48 -17.81
C PRO A 114 -15.33 16.09 -18.59
N PRO A 115 -14.87 14.83 -18.49
CA PRO A 115 -13.68 14.40 -19.23
C PRO A 115 -13.87 14.77 -20.70
N GLU A 116 -12.96 15.58 -21.26
CA GLU A 116 -12.99 15.94 -22.68
C GLU A 116 -12.82 14.65 -23.48
N LEU A 117 -13.94 14.11 -23.92
CA LEU A 117 -13.96 12.97 -24.82
C LEU A 117 -13.29 13.42 -26.13
N PRO A 118 -12.48 12.54 -26.75
CA PRO A 118 -11.83 12.86 -28.03
C PRO A 118 -12.86 13.41 -29.02
N GLU A 119 -12.50 14.49 -29.73
CA GLU A 119 -13.41 15.13 -30.68
C GLU A 119 -13.94 14.08 -31.67
N GLY A 120 -15.28 13.93 -31.70
CA GLY A 120 -15.96 12.91 -32.48
C GLY A 120 -15.50 12.97 -33.94
N THR A 121 -14.86 11.90 -34.40
CA THR A 121 -14.30 11.89 -35.76
C THR A 121 -15.43 11.57 -36.75
N SER A 122 -15.60 12.36 -37.80
CA SER A 122 -16.55 12.04 -38.87
C SER A 122 -15.86 11.91 -40.22
N PHE A 123 -16.27 10.91 -41.00
CA PHE A 123 -15.83 10.77 -42.39
C PHE A 123 -17.02 10.57 -43.33
N ARG A 124 -16.82 10.95 -44.60
CA ARG A 124 -17.85 10.88 -45.64
C ARG A 124 -17.56 9.72 -46.59
N VAL A 125 -18.61 8.97 -46.92
CA VAL A 125 -18.62 7.99 -48.01
C VAL A 125 -19.84 8.28 -48.86
N ASP A 126 -19.61 8.57 -50.15
CA ASP A 126 -20.60 9.08 -51.09
C ASP A 126 -21.37 10.29 -50.55
N ASN A 127 -22.71 10.22 -50.56
CA ASN A 127 -23.59 11.26 -50.05
C ASN A 127 -24.01 11.04 -48.59
N LYS A 128 -23.31 10.16 -47.86
CA LYS A 128 -23.55 9.87 -46.44
C LYS A 128 -22.33 10.24 -45.60
N ARG A 129 -22.60 10.76 -44.41
CA ARG A 129 -21.59 11.05 -43.39
C ARG A 129 -21.81 10.14 -42.20
N PHE A 130 -20.73 9.55 -41.72
CA PHE A 130 -20.70 8.72 -40.52
C PHE A 130 -19.98 9.47 -39.40
N TYR A 131 -20.55 9.45 -38.21
CA TYR A 131 -20.01 10.10 -37.01
C TYR A 131 -19.61 9.00 -36.02
N PHE A 132 -18.42 9.16 -35.44
CA PHE A 132 -17.93 8.33 -34.34
C PHE A 132 -17.85 9.20 -33.10
N ASP A 133 -18.94 9.20 -32.34
CA ASP A 133 -18.98 9.84 -31.02
C ASP A 133 -18.54 8.81 -29.97
N VAL A 134 -17.64 9.21 -29.07
CA VAL A 134 -17.15 8.36 -27.98
C VAL A 134 -18.04 8.60 -26.75
N GLY A 135 -19.28 8.12 -26.80
CA GLY A 135 -20.24 8.15 -25.68
C GLY A 135 -20.27 6.84 -24.89
#